data_AF-A0A5S9PPI6-F1
#
_entry.id   AF-A0A5S9PPI6-F1
#
_cell.length_a   1.000
_cell.length_b   1.000
_cell.length_c   1.000
_cell.angle_alpha   90.00
_cell.angle_beta   90.00
_cell.angle_gamma   90.00
#
_symmetry.space_group_name_H-M   'P 1'
#
loop_
_entity.id
_entity.type
_entity.pdbx_description
1 polymer ?
#
loop_
_entity_poly.entity_id
_entity_poly.type
_entity_poly.pdbx_seq_one_letter_code
_entity_poly.pdbx_strand_id
1 'polypeptide(L)'
;MTQSTATPPTEDAGGAADANPYRNAHVEVLFDAAAIAERNRELADEIVAAEPEKLLVIAVLKGSFVFAADLIRAMHAAGLAPEVEFISLSSYRDARVSSGQVTVLRDVETDVRGRDVLLIDDILESGRTLAFAKDLLAARGARRVMVCVLLDKQNKRAVQIEADFVGFECPDYFVVGYGMDVSHAFRQLPFIGHIPDAEK
;
A
#
# COMPACT_ATOMS: atom_id res chain seq x y z
N MET A 1 1.59 52.66 33.51
CA MET A 1 0.45 51.83 33.05
C MET A 1 0.03 52.34 31.68
N THR A 2 0.53 51.71 30.63
CA THR A 2 0.10 51.94 29.24
C THR A 2 0.00 50.56 28.61
N GLN A 3 -1.23 50.05 28.50
CA GLN A 3 -1.51 48.78 27.85
C GLN A 3 -1.34 48.98 26.34
N SER A 4 -0.39 48.27 25.74
CA SER A 4 -0.28 48.08 24.31
C SER A 4 -1.13 46.86 23.94
N THR A 5 -2.34 47.09 23.42
CA THR A 5 -3.17 46.04 22.84
C THR A 5 -2.75 45.84 21.38
N ALA A 6 -1.91 44.83 21.14
CA ALA A 6 -1.63 44.37 19.78
C ALA A 6 -2.84 43.55 19.29
N THR A 7 -3.55 44.08 18.31
CA THR A 7 -4.49 43.32 17.48
C THR A 7 -3.70 42.25 16.73
N PRO A 8 -4.06 40.95 16.77
CA PRO A 8 -3.41 39.95 15.95
C PRO A 8 -3.67 40.24 14.46
N PRO A 9 -2.72 39.98 13.56
CA PRO A 9 -2.99 40.07 12.14
C PRO A 9 -4.08 39.06 11.78
N THR A 10 -5.12 39.54 11.13
CA THR A 10 -6.07 38.70 10.40
C THR A 10 -5.29 37.97 9.31
N GLU A 11 -5.01 36.69 9.51
CA GLU A 11 -4.60 35.80 8.42
C GLU A 11 -5.75 35.75 7.43
N ASP A 12 -5.50 36.41 6.30
CA ASP A 12 -6.33 36.46 5.13
C ASP A 12 -6.65 35.02 4.70
N ALA A 13 -7.92 34.63 4.85
CA ALA A 13 -8.48 33.41 4.30
C ALA A 13 -8.60 33.54 2.78
N GLY A 14 -7.45 33.64 2.10
CA GLY A 14 -7.32 33.62 0.65
C GLY A 14 -7.18 32.19 0.18
N GLY A 15 -8.30 31.60 -0.28
CA GLY A 15 -8.36 30.27 -0.85
C GLY A 15 -7.37 30.07 -2.00
N ALA A 16 -6.29 29.35 -1.76
CA ALA A 16 -5.57 28.65 -2.81
C ALA A 16 -6.45 27.46 -3.23
N ALA A 17 -7.06 27.55 -4.41
CA ALA A 17 -7.64 26.39 -5.06
C ALA A 17 -6.59 25.26 -5.06
N ASP A 18 -6.96 24.12 -4.49
CA ASP A 18 -6.16 22.91 -4.42
C ASP A 18 -5.85 22.43 -5.86
N ALA A 19 -4.74 22.92 -6.40
CA ALA A 19 -4.34 22.81 -7.80
C ALA A 19 -3.72 21.45 -8.11
N ASN A 20 -4.34 20.36 -7.65
CA ASN A 20 -3.94 19.03 -8.09
C ASN A 20 -4.47 18.82 -9.52
N PRO A 21 -3.59 18.79 -10.54
CA PRO A 21 -4.00 18.75 -11.96
C PRO A 21 -4.75 17.46 -12.31
N TYR A 22 -4.63 16.43 -11.47
CA TYR A 22 -5.24 15.14 -11.70
C TYR A 22 -6.66 15.02 -11.16
N ARG A 23 -7.17 15.96 -10.34
CA ARG A 23 -8.51 15.81 -9.71
C ARG A 23 -9.66 15.54 -10.69
N ASN A 24 -9.52 16.02 -11.92
CA ASN A 24 -10.51 15.86 -12.98
C ASN A 24 -10.00 14.98 -14.14
N ALA A 25 -8.89 14.26 -13.97
CA ALA A 25 -8.38 13.37 -15.00
C ALA A 25 -9.38 12.23 -15.25
N HIS A 26 -9.54 11.85 -16.52
CA HIS A 26 -10.36 10.70 -16.90
C HIS A 26 -9.65 9.41 -16.48
N VAL A 27 -10.36 8.58 -15.71
CA VAL A 27 -9.87 7.29 -15.23
C VAL A 27 -10.68 6.20 -15.91
N GLU A 28 -10.01 5.32 -16.66
CA GLU A 28 -10.61 4.13 -17.25
C GLU A 28 -10.53 2.97 -16.27
N VAL A 29 -11.66 2.28 -16.05
CA VAL A 29 -11.74 1.18 -15.10
C VAL A 29 -10.98 -0.03 -15.65
N LEU A 30 -10.03 -0.54 -14.86
CA LEU A 30 -9.28 -1.76 -15.14
C LEU A 30 -9.86 -2.96 -14.36
N PHE A 31 -10.18 -2.75 -13.07
CA PHE A 31 -10.85 -3.73 -12.23
C PHE A 31 -11.94 -3.03 -11.42
N ASP A 32 -13.19 -3.47 -11.57
CA ASP A 32 -14.32 -2.89 -10.85
C ASP A 32 -14.39 -3.33 -9.39
N ALA A 33 -15.24 -2.65 -8.61
CA ALA A 33 -15.41 -2.91 -7.18
C ALA A 33 -15.89 -4.34 -6.88
N ALA A 34 -16.70 -4.94 -7.76
CA ALA A 34 -17.23 -6.28 -7.56
C ALA A 34 -16.14 -7.34 -7.78
N ALA A 35 -15.33 -7.19 -8.82
CA ALA A 35 -14.19 -8.03 -9.11
C ALA A 35 -13.15 -8.00 -7.98
N ILE A 36 -12.85 -6.81 -7.45
CA ILE A 36 -11.93 -6.65 -6.31
C ILE A 36 -12.50 -7.33 -5.05
N ALA A 37 -13.79 -7.14 -4.76
CA ALA A 37 -14.43 -7.77 -3.61
C ALA A 37 -14.46 -9.30 -3.70
N GLU A 38 -14.67 -9.86 -4.90
CA GLU A 38 -14.55 -11.31 -5.13
C GLU A 38 -13.11 -11.77 -4.93
N ARG A 39 -12.13 -11.08 -5.54
CA ARG A 39 -10.74 -11.49 -5.42
C ARG A 39 -10.22 -11.44 -3.97
N ASN A 40 -10.68 -10.48 -3.17
CA ASN A 40 -10.35 -10.45 -1.73
C ASN A 40 -10.87 -11.68 -0.97
N ARG A 41 -12.02 -12.25 -1.36
CA ARG A 41 -12.53 -13.50 -0.77
C ARG A 41 -11.64 -14.68 -1.16
N GLU A 42 -11.31 -14.79 -2.44
CA GLU A 42 -10.43 -15.86 -2.94
C GLU A 42 -9.04 -15.80 -2.28
N LEU A 43 -8.44 -14.61 -2.17
CA LEU A 43 -7.18 -14.40 -1.47
C LEU A 43 -7.26 -14.80 0.01
N ALA A 44 -8.38 -14.50 0.68
CA ALA A 44 -8.57 -14.90 2.07
C ALA A 44 -8.57 -16.44 2.21
N ASP A 45 -9.24 -17.15 1.31
CA ASP A 45 -9.25 -18.62 1.29
C ASP A 45 -7.85 -19.19 1.00
N GLU A 46 -7.10 -18.60 0.07
CA GLU A 46 -5.70 -18.96 -0.21
C GLU A 46 -4.81 -18.77 1.04
N ILE A 47 -4.98 -17.67 1.77
CA ILE A 47 -4.21 -17.38 3.00
C ILE A 47 -4.59 -18.36 4.12
N VAL A 48 -5.87 -18.73 4.26
CA VAL A 48 -6.30 -19.77 5.20
C VAL A 48 -5.63 -21.10 4.88
N ALA A 49 -5.61 -21.48 3.61
CA ALA A 49 -4.99 -22.73 3.14
C ALA A 49 -3.47 -22.78 3.37
N ALA A 50 -2.81 -21.64 3.53
CA ALA A 50 -1.40 -21.56 3.91
C ALA A 50 -1.12 -21.83 5.40
N GLU A 51 -2.18 -22.09 6.19
CA GLU A 51 -2.17 -22.48 7.60
C GLU A 51 -1.21 -21.63 8.47
N PRO A 52 -1.39 -20.30 8.52
CA PRO A 52 -0.48 -19.45 9.28
C PRO A 52 -0.67 -19.61 10.79
N GLU A 53 0.43 -19.66 11.54
CA GLU A 53 0.36 -19.66 13.01
C GLU A 53 0.77 -18.31 13.59
N LYS A 54 0.01 -17.84 14.58
CA LYS A 54 0.23 -16.54 15.26
C LYS A 54 0.34 -15.37 14.27
N LEU A 55 -0.53 -15.38 13.26
CA LEU A 55 -0.47 -14.47 12.13
C LEU A 55 -0.43 -13.00 12.58
N LEU A 56 0.55 -12.27 12.05
CA LEU A 56 0.62 -10.81 12.10
C LEU A 56 0.48 -10.28 10.67
N VAL A 57 -0.53 -9.46 10.43
CA VAL A 57 -0.67 -8.74 9.16
C VAL A 57 0.04 -7.41 9.29
N ILE A 58 0.94 -7.10 8.35
CA ILE A 58 1.64 -5.81 8.27
C ILE A 58 1.30 -5.16 6.93
N ALA A 59 0.55 -4.06 6.96
CA ALA A 59 0.21 -3.29 5.76
C ALA A 59 1.25 -2.19 5.48
N VAL A 60 1.75 -2.14 4.25
CA VAL A 60 2.71 -1.11 3.80
C VAL A 60 1.97 0.16 3.42
N LEU A 61 2.15 1.22 4.19
CA LEU A 61 1.49 2.50 3.96
C LEU A 61 2.20 3.33 2.88
N LYS A 62 1.48 4.19 2.15
CA LYS A 62 0.03 4.48 2.30
C LYS A 62 -0.85 3.70 1.34
N GLY A 63 -0.32 3.22 0.22
CA GLY A 63 -1.08 2.67 -0.90
C GLY A 63 -2.01 1.52 -0.52
N SER A 64 -1.52 0.58 0.27
CA SER A 64 -2.23 -0.67 0.59
C SER A 64 -3.41 -0.54 1.54
N PHE A 65 -3.66 0.61 2.17
CA PHE A 65 -4.55 0.66 3.34
C PHE A 65 -6.01 0.25 3.05
N VAL A 66 -6.52 0.56 1.85
CA VAL A 66 -7.88 0.16 1.45
C VAL A 66 -7.94 -1.34 1.24
N PHE A 67 -7.01 -1.88 0.44
CA PHE A 67 -6.87 -3.31 0.19
C PHE A 67 -6.68 -4.10 1.48
N ALA A 68 -5.75 -3.70 2.33
CA ALA A 68 -5.51 -4.36 3.62
C ALA A 68 -6.76 -4.38 4.48
N ALA A 69 -7.50 -3.27 4.57
CA ALA A 69 -8.73 -3.20 5.36
C ALA A 69 -9.82 -4.16 4.85
N ASP A 70 -10.00 -4.25 3.53
CA ASP A 70 -10.96 -5.18 2.93
C ASP A 70 -10.51 -6.64 3.06
N LEU A 71 -9.24 -6.93 2.79
CA LEU A 71 -8.69 -8.28 2.89
C LEU A 71 -8.75 -8.82 4.32
N ILE A 72 -8.42 -8.01 5.33
CA ILE A 72 -8.53 -8.44 6.74
C ILE A 72 -9.99 -8.76 7.12
N ARG A 73 -10.98 -8.03 6.59
CA ARG A 73 -12.41 -8.38 6.77
C ARG A 73 -12.77 -9.69 6.08
N ALA A 74 -12.27 -9.93 4.88
CA ALA A 74 -12.47 -11.19 4.17
C ALA A 74 -11.82 -12.37 4.91
N MET A 75 -10.59 -12.20 5.40
CA MET A 75 -9.88 -13.16 6.24
C MET A 75 -10.66 -13.49 7.51
N HIS A 76 -11.27 -12.48 8.15
CA HIS A 76 -12.14 -12.70 9.30
C HIS A 76 -13.36 -13.57 8.97
N ALA A 77 -14.03 -13.29 7.85
CA ALA A 77 -15.14 -14.10 7.38
C ALA A 77 -14.72 -15.55 7.05
N ALA A 78 -13.47 -15.74 6.61
CA ALA A 78 -12.89 -17.06 6.32
C ALA A 78 -12.30 -17.78 7.56
N GLY A 79 -12.44 -17.20 8.76
CA GLY A 79 -12.08 -17.85 10.02
C GLY A 79 -10.72 -17.49 10.61
N LEU A 80 -10.01 -16.50 10.05
CA LEU A 80 -8.77 -15.97 10.64
C LEU A 80 -9.05 -14.78 11.58
N ALA A 81 -8.17 -14.58 12.55
CA ALA A 81 -8.23 -13.43 13.45
C ALA A 81 -6.81 -12.88 13.72
N PRO A 82 -6.15 -12.31 12.72
CA PRO A 82 -4.78 -11.81 12.88
C PRO A 82 -4.71 -10.54 13.72
N GLU A 83 -3.56 -10.30 14.34
CA GLU A 83 -3.19 -8.95 14.76
C GLU A 83 -2.78 -8.12 13.53
N VAL A 84 -2.91 -6.80 13.63
CA VAL A 84 -2.69 -5.88 12.49
C VAL A 84 -1.73 -4.77 12.89
N GLU A 85 -0.74 -4.56 12.04
CA GLU A 85 0.30 -3.55 12.17
C GLU A 85 0.50 -2.80 10.85
N PHE A 86 1.18 -1.66 10.93
CA PHE A 86 1.45 -0.81 9.78
C PHE A 86 2.90 -0.40 9.74
N ILE A 87 3.51 -0.48 8.55
CA ILE A 87 4.86 0.03 8.29
C ILE A 87 4.80 1.13 7.24
N SER A 88 5.62 2.16 7.37
CA SER A 88 5.78 3.18 6.32
C SER A 88 7.22 3.18 5.85
N LEU A 89 7.40 2.95 4.55
CA LEU A 89 8.69 2.88 3.90
C LEU A 89 8.80 3.98 2.85
N SER A 90 10.00 4.55 2.71
CA SER A 90 10.33 5.51 1.65
C SER A 90 11.47 4.97 0.82
N SER A 91 11.29 4.91 -0.50
CA SER A 91 12.38 4.70 -1.44
C SER A 91 12.98 6.05 -1.82
N TYR A 92 14.29 6.24 -1.66
CA TYR A 92 14.96 7.46 -2.12
C TYR A 92 14.76 7.64 -3.64
N ARG A 93 14.05 8.70 -4.03
CA ARG A 93 13.72 9.09 -5.42
C ARG A 93 14.67 10.14 -6.00
N ASP A 94 15.81 10.41 -5.36
CA ASP A 94 16.75 11.40 -5.88
C ASP A 94 17.69 10.77 -6.91
N ALA A 95 17.55 11.28 -8.14
CA ALA A 95 18.16 10.86 -9.40
C ALA A 95 17.47 9.68 -10.10
N ARG A 96 17.51 9.71 -11.44
CA ARG A 96 16.81 8.84 -12.43
C ARG A 96 17.11 7.33 -12.33
N VAL A 97 17.68 6.88 -11.22
CA VAL A 97 17.95 5.49 -10.84
C VAL A 97 17.73 5.42 -9.33
N SER A 98 16.81 4.56 -8.85
CA SER A 98 16.64 4.37 -7.41
C SER A 98 17.98 3.95 -6.80
N SER A 99 18.45 4.67 -5.77
CA SER A 99 19.71 4.36 -5.07
C SER A 99 19.69 3.01 -4.34
N GLY A 100 18.54 2.32 -4.30
CA GLY A 100 18.35 1.05 -3.62
C GLY A 100 18.20 1.17 -2.11
N GLN A 101 18.39 2.35 -1.53
CA GLN A 101 18.16 2.58 -0.10
C GLN A 101 16.69 2.84 0.18
N VAL A 102 16.10 1.93 0.96
CA VAL A 102 14.77 2.06 1.57
C VAL A 102 14.95 2.52 3.01
N THR A 103 14.17 3.51 3.43
CA THR A 103 14.19 4.02 4.82
C THR A 103 12.86 3.74 5.49
N VAL A 104 12.92 3.30 6.75
CA VAL A 104 11.74 3.14 7.61
C VAL A 104 11.34 4.51 8.15
N LEU A 105 10.15 4.99 7.76
CA LEU A 105 9.56 6.22 8.28
C LEU A 105 8.73 5.97 9.54
N ARG A 106 8.03 4.84 9.56
CA ARG A 106 7.29 4.32 10.71
C ARG A 106 7.52 2.83 10.77
N ASP A 107 7.98 2.36 11.92
CA ASP A 107 8.30 0.96 12.16
C ASP A 107 7.11 0.22 12.79
N VAL A 108 7.18 -1.11 12.76
CA VAL A 108 6.28 -2.02 13.48
C VAL A 108 6.67 -2.05 14.95
N GLU A 109 5.69 -1.92 15.84
CA GLU A 109 5.92 -1.91 17.30
C GLU A 109 5.78 -3.31 17.92
N THR A 110 4.91 -4.13 17.35
CA THR A 110 4.67 -5.52 17.78
C THR A 110 5.87 -6.43 17.51
N ASP A 111 6.18 -7.33 18.45
CA ASP A 111 7.22 -8.35 18.26
C ASP A 111 6.80 -9.37 17.19
N VAL A 112 7.70 -9.56 16.21
CA VAL A 112 7.51 -10.46 15.07
C VAL A 112 8.11 -11.84 15.32
N ARG A 113 8.91 -12.01 16.39
CA ARG A 113 9.69 -13.22 16.60
C ARG A 113 8.82 -14.46 16.74
N GLY A 114 9.13 -15.49 15.94
CA GLY A 114 8.44 -16.78 15.95
C GLY A 114 7.00 -16.75 15.39
N ARG A 115 6.59 -15.65 14.76
CA ARG A 115 5.27 -15.48 14.13
C ARG A 115 5.35 -15.67 12.62
N ASP A 116 4.24 -16.09 12.01
CA ASP A 116 4.05 -15.85 10.58
C ASP A 116 3.60 -14.42 10.36
N VAL A 117 4.24 -13.78 9.39
CA VAL A 117 3.92 -12.43 8.96
C VAL A 117 3.35 -12.48 7.56
N LEU A 118 2.23 -11.79 7.35
CA LEU A 118 1.70 -11.47 6.02
C LEU A 118 1.93 -9.98 5.74
N LEU A 119 2.88 -9.68 4.87
CA LEU A 119 3.07 -8.34 4.32
C LEU A 119 2.02 -8.08 3.25
N ILE A 120 1.28 -6.98 3.38
CA ILE A 120 0.28 -6.53 2.40
C ILE A 120 0.77 -5.26 1.74
N ASP A 121 0.82 -5.23 0.41
CA ASP A 121 1.10 -4.01 -0.38
C ASP A 121 0.10 -3.85 -1.54
N ASP A 122 -0.06 -2.64 -2.07
CA ASP A 122 -0.95 -2.41 -3.21
C ASP A 122 -0.36 -2.90 -4.53
N ILE A 123 0.94 -2.68 -4.77
CA ILE A 123 1.59 -3.02 -6.05
C ILE A 123 2.98 -3.62 -5.83
N LEU A 124 3.22 -4.79 -6.41
CA LEU A 124 4.56 -5.31 -6.65
C LEU A 124 5.06 -4.91 -8.05
N GLU A 125 5.93 -3.90 -8.13
CA GLU A 125 6.55 -3.47 -9.41
C GLU A 125 8.06 -3.75 -9.41
N SER A 126 8.88 -2.85 -8.81
CA SER A 126 10.33 -3.06 -8.73
C SER A 126 10.75 -4.11 -7.71
N GLY A 127 9.90 -4.38 -6.72
CA GLY A 127 10.15 -5.33 -5.62
C GLY A 127 11.05 -4.82 -4.49
N ARG A 128 11.69 -3.65 -4.62
CA ARG A 128 12.67 -3.16 -3.64
C ARG A 128 12.08 -2.93 -2.25
N THR A 129 10.91 -2.29 -2.18
CA THR A 129 10.22 -1.99 -0.91
C THR A 129 9.85 -3.26 -0.17
N LEU A 130 9.22 -4.20 -0.86
CA LEU A 130 8.79 -5.48 -0.30
C LEU A 130 9.97 -6.38 0.07
N ALA A 131 11.03 -6.42 -0.74
CA ALA A 131 12.25 -7.16 -0.42
C ALA A 131 12.90 -6.63 0.86
N PHE A 132 13.05 -5.30 0.97
CA PHE A 132 13.55 -4.68 2.18
C PHE A 132 12.70 -5.01 3.41
N ALA A 133 11.37 -4.90 3.31
CA ALA A 133 10.46 -5.23 4.41
C ALA A 133 10.57 -6.70 4.82
N LYS A 134 10.62 -7.60 3.83
CA LYS A 134 10.74 -9.05 4.04
C LYS A 134 12.04 -9.40 4.76
N ASP A 135 13.17 -8.86 4.30
CA ASP A 135 14.47 -9.06 4.91
C ASP A 135 14.55 -8.49 6.33
N LEU A 136 13.98 -7.29 6.53
CA LEU A 136 13.92 -6.64 7.85
C LEU A 136 13.18 -7.52 8.87
N LEU A 137 12.03 -8.07 8.49
CA LEU A 137 11.18 -8.86 9.39
C LEU A 137 11.76 -10.26 9.63
N ALA A 138 12.36 -10.88 8.60
CA ALA A 138 13.11 -12.12 8.74
C ALA A 138 14.30 -11.96 9.69
N ALA A 139 15.08 -10.87 9.55
CA ALA A 139 16.22 -10.57 10.43
C ALA A 139 15.79 -10.34 11.91
N ARG A 140 14.56 -9.91 12.15
CA ARG A 140 13.98 -9.76 13.50
C ARG A 140 13.47 -11.08 14.09
N GLY A 141 13.52 -12.17 13.33
CA GLY A 141 13.18 -13.51 13.78
C GLY A 141 11.75 -13.93 13.49
N ALA A 142 11.08 -13.30 12.52
CA ALA A 142 9.83 -13.84 11.98
C ALA A 142 10.05 -15.29 11.50
N ARG A 143 9.10 -16.19 11.78
CA ARG A 143 9.21 -17.60 11.41
C ARG A 143 9.05 -17.78 9.89
N ARG A 144 8.07 -17.07 9.32
CA ARG A 144 7.76 -17.04 7.88
C ARG A 144 7.31 -15.63 7.55
N VAL A 145 7.75 -15.10 6.41
CA VAL A 145 7.27 -13.83 5.88
C VAL A 145 6.69 -14.08 4.49
N MET A 146 5.36 -14.04 4.42
CA MET A 146 4.58 -14.15 3.20
C MET A 146 4.24 -12.75 2.69
N VAL A 147 4.03 -12.62 1.38
CA VAL A 147 3.70 -11.37 0.70
C VAL A 147 2.39 -11.54 -0.06
N CYS A 148 1.44 -10.66 0.20
CA CYS A 148 0.20 -10.52 -0.55
C CYS A 148 0.16 -9.15 -1.21
N VAL A 149 -0.03 -9.11 -2.53
CA VAL A 149 -0.16 -7.86 -3.28
C VAL A 149 -1.45 -7.84 -4.06
N LEU A 150 -2.08 -6.67 -4.13
CA LEU A 150 -3.27 -6.51 -4.96
C LEU A 150 -2.92 -6.58 -6.44
N LEU A 151 -1.87 -5.87 -6.87
CA LEU A 151 -1.42 -5.83 -8.25
C LEU A 151 0.01 -6.32 -8.40
N ASP A 152 0.26 -7.14 -9.41
CA ASP A 152 1.60 -7.57 -9.77
C ASP A 152 2.01 -7.13 -11.19
N LYS A 153 3.09 -6.34 -11.29
CA LYS A 153 3.72 -5.91 -12.54
C LYS A 153 5.05 -6.62 -12.77
N GLN A 154 4.99 -7.80 -13.39
CA GLN A 154 6.15 -8.68 -13.58
C GLN A 154 7.28 -8.07 -14.45
N ASN A 155 6.96 -7.15 -15.36
CA ASN A 155 7.91 -6.65 -16.37
C ASN A 155 8.97 -5.65 -15.84
N LYS A 156 8.90 -5.25 -14.57
CA LYS A 156 9.74 -4.17 -13.99
C LYS A 156 10.53 -4.57 -12.75
N ARG A 157 10.66 -5.87 -12.48
CA ARG A 157 11.43 -6.39 -11.34
C ARG A 157 12.86 -5.88 -11.34
N ALA A 158 13.31 -5.37 -10.20
CA ALA A 158 14.69 -4.95 -9.99
C ALA A 158 15.43 -5.80 -8.96
N VAL A 159 14.71 -6.65 -8.24
CA VAL A 159 15.21 -7.61 -7.27
C VAL A 159 14.42 -8.91 -7.40
N GLN A 160 15.00 -10.03 -6.98
CA GLN A 160 14.34 -11.32 -7.00
C GLN A 160 13.35 -11.42 -5.83
N ILE A 161 12.08 -11.17 -6.11
CA ILE A 161 10.99 -11.33 -5.15
C ILE A 161 9.70 -11.70 -5.89
N GLU A 162 8.99 -12.66 -5.31
CA GLU A 162 7.65 -13.05 -5.74
C GLU A 162 6.68 -12.85 -4.57
N ALA A 163 5.43 -12.53 -4.90
CA ALA A 163 4.35 -12.55 -3.94
C ALA A 163 3.81 -13.98 -3.78
N ASP A 164 3.50 -14.36 -2.55
CA ASP A 164 2.86 -15.64 -2.24
C ASP A 164 1.38 -15.63 -2.66
N PHE A 165 0.75 -14.45 -2.61
CA PHE A 165 -0.65 -14.24 -2.99
C PHE A 165 -0.76 -12.99 -3.88
N VAL A 166 -1.41 -13.13 -5.04
CA VAL A 166 -1.56 -12.04 -6.02
C VAL A 166 -3.03 -11.82 -6.32
N GLY A 167 -3.51 -10.58 -6.13
CA GLY A 167 -4.86 -10.19 -6.50
C GLY A 167 -5.05 -10.27 -8.01
N PHE A 168 -4.30 -9.44 -8.75
CA PHE A 168 -4.39 -9.35 -10.20
C PHE A 168 -3.02 -9.17 -10.84
N GLU A 169 -2.78 -9.85 -11.96
CA GLU A 169 -1.72 -9.47 -12.87
C GLU A 169 -2.07 -8.13 -13.51
N CYS A 170 -1.14 -7.17 -13.41
CA CYS A 170 -1.35 -5.81 -13.89
C CYS A 170 -0.45 -5.54 -15.11
N PRO A 171 -1.03 -5.15 -16.26
CA PRO A 171 -0.25 -4.63 -17.38
C PRO A 171 0.53 -3.37 -16.98
N ASP A 172 1.45 -2.93 -17.86
CA ASP A 172 2.26 -1.74 -17.63
C ASP A 172 1.48 -0.44 -17.86
N TYR A 173 0.54 -0.18 -16.95
CA TYR A 173 -0.27 1.03 -16.85
C TYR A 173 0.07 1.81 -15.59
N PHE A 174 -0.06 3.13 -15.66
CA PHE A 174 -0.09 3.97 -14.47
C PHE A 174 -1.49 3.86 -13.84
N VAL A 175 -1.58 3.17 -12.70
CA VAL A 175 -2.85 2.81 -12.04
C VAL A 175 -3.14 3.69 -10.82
N VAL A 176 -4.42 3.93 -10.57
CA VAL A 176 -4.95 4.71 -9.44
C VAL A 176 -6.22 4.06 -8.91
N GLY A 177 -6.67 4.51 -7.74
CA GLY A 177 -7.88 4.00 -7.11
C GLY A 177 -7.61 2.91 -6.10
N TYR A 178 -8.61 2.60 -5.29
CA TYR A 178 -8.54 1.54 -4.29
C TYR A 178 -7.28 1.61 -3.39
N GLY A 179 -6.98 2.82 -2.93
CA GLY A 179 -5.80 3.12 -2.11
C GLY A 179 -4.60 3.70 -2.88
N MET A 180 -4.44 3.38 -4.16
CA MET A 180 -3.38 3.92 -5.04
C MET A 180 -3.67 5.36 -5.47
N ASP A 181 -2.61 6.15 -5.70
CA ASP A 181 -2.74 7.58 -6.06
C ASP A 181 -1.81 8.08 -7.17
N VAL A 182 -2.18 9.25 -7.68
CA VAL A 182 -1.27 10.19 -8.33
C VAL A 182 -1.32 11.51 -7.60
N SER A 183 -0.18 12.02 -7.15
CA SER A 183 -0.10 13.30 -6.43
C SER A 183 -1.16 13.45 -5.32
N HIS A 184 -1.42 12.40 -4.54
CA HIS A 184 -2.46 12.36 -3.49
C HIS A 184 -3.93 12.35 -3.96
N ALA A 185 -4.22 12.25 -5.26
CA ALA A 185 -5.57 12.08 -5.79
C ALA A 185 -5.95 10.60 -5.97
N PHE A 186 -7.26 10.33 -6.04
CA PHE A 186 -7.89 9.06 -6.45
C PHE A 186 -7.87 7.88 -5.48
N ARG A 187 -7.18 7.93 -4.34
CA ARG A 187 -7.17 6.80 -3.38
C ARG A 187 -8.56 6.29 -3.01
N GLN A 188 -9.54 7.17 -2.97
CA GLN A 188 -10.91 6.89 -2.55
C GLN A 188 -11.78 6.18 -3.60
N LEU A 189 -11.31 6.02 -4.85
CA LEU A 189 -12.10 5.35 -5.87
C LEU A 189 -12.33 3.88 -5.47
N PRO A 190 -13.56 3.35 -5.62
CA PRO A 190 -13.89 1.98 -5.20
C PRO A 190 -13.40 0.91 -6.19
N PHE A 191 -12.73 1.32 -7.27
CA PHE A 191 -12.23 0.49 -8.34
C PHE A 191 -10.77 0.84 -8.62
N ILE A 192 -10.08 -0.04 -9.35
CA ILE A 192 -8.74 0.21 -9.88
C ILE A 192 -8.92 0.66 -11.32
N GLY A 193 -8.28 1.77 -11.68
CA GLY A 193 -8.28 2.26 -13.04
C GLY A 193 -6.92 2.78 -13.47
N HIS A 194 -6.81 3.15 -14.73
CA HIS A 194 -5.61 3.81 -15.28
C HIS A 194 -5.96 5.14 -15.92
N ILE A 195 -4.97 6.01 -16.01
CA ILE A 195 -5.08 7.31 -16.71
C ILE A 195 -4.47 7.13 -18.10
N PRO A 196 -5.25 7.16 -19.20
CA PRO A 196 -4.76 6.89 -20.56
C PRO A 196 -3.61 7.81 -21.03
N ASP A 197 -3.59 9.05 -20.54
CA ASP A 197 -2.66 10.11 -20.98
C ASP A 197 -1.63 10.53 -19.91
N ALA A 198 -1.55 9.82 -18.77
CA ALA A 198 -0.48 10.07 -17.80
C ALA A 198 0.82 9.46 -18.36
N GLU A 199 1.83 10.29 -18.62
CA GLU A 199 3.14 9.83 -19.10
C GLU A 199 3.69 8.68 -18.21
N LYS A 200 4.19 7.63 -18.87
CA LYS A 200 4.72 6.41 -18.25
C LYS A 200 6.04 6.62 -17.49
#